data_AF-A0A8H7S3B0-F1
#
_entry.id   AF-A0A8H7S3B0-F1
#
_cell.length_a   1.000
_cell.length_b   1.000
_cell.length_c   1.000
_cell.angle_alpha   90.00
_cell.angle_beta   90.00
_cell.angle_gamma   90.00
#
_symmetry.space_group_name_H-M   'P 1'
#
loop_
_entity.id
_entity.type
_entity.pdbx_description
1 polymer ?
#
loop_
_entity_poly.entity_id
_entity_poly.type
_entity_poly.pdbx_seq_one_letter_code
_entity_poly.pdbx_strand_id
1 'polypeptide(L)'
;MKCDKCSHTCSTTDGLRTHDRDYHRLVVYYYDKTWKLAHRTTGGFTCPICNETFITTRSFMAHLSYSYGLKVSIDKKYAVNDTIEQSVDLENTEPKKQEPKVASKFLDVTNDQSTDLEDSVKKKQEREVNYKLNENNKRSREGWETEDFQEKIKHIPQKLLSDGFKPAKMKERRLSKRDVVLLAGDAVTSEKAVQDDKVMAQKLGRFVPIIHTIGEKQLGLLTSASMASFLLAKRETCGTWLSPENEGEDLTAQTTTSYNDFWIGYLKENSKASNALKNTTHEELSESMVSWLNGDWLEFPQLRYCLAQLLVGSILVEGTISIMINTIEPYSRDQFIDAHYERQGLAVSSYPTTPEKYGLLRICLIQTADGLKLVIGSRTCSFLVTSSARLDTVSLNLGPETNHFVPTSTTRLFVDSLSLQACESLLKDQSVARVQSMLSMNLLRQVRSKFDKLSTYTMCRASSSIASLPELQPLSIWTLCSIESTNPKMSQQKIVSSLFRIIAGEVIKFGKKATLKKSDFDEIASEIQGAMKNPFDNINELFGKSDEIGIISNKVLNQHLTYLAGKISNKQDNEKRIQSIINSIYD
;
A
#
# COMPACT_ATOMS: atom_id res chain seq x y z
N MET A 1 24.06 -38.49 4.06
CA MET A 1 22.98 -37.59 4.50
C MET A 1 22.06 -37.29 3.33
N LYS A 2 20.74 -37.36 3.52
CA LYS A 2 19.76 -37.06 2.47
C LYS A 2 19.31 -35.60 2.57
N CYS A 3 19.11 -34.96 1.43
CA CYS A 3 18.41 -33.67 1.38
C CYS A 3 16.92 -33.88 1.70
N ASP A 4 16.35 -32.96 2.47
CA ASP A 4 14.94 -32.92 2.83
C ASP A 4 14.05 -32.41 1.68
N LYS A 5 14.62 -31.64 0.75
CA LYS A 5 13.92 -31.02 -0.38
C LYS A 5 14.01 -31.81 -1.69
N CYS A 6 14.93 -32.77 -1.80
CA CYS A 6 15.06 -33.62 -2.99
C CYS A 6 15.74 -34.96 -2.68
N SER A 7 15.74 -35.88 -3.65
CA SER A 7 16.30 -37.23 -3.47
C SER A 7 17.84 -37.30 -3.44
N HIS A 8 18.55 -36.17 -3.44
CA HIS A 8 20.01 -36.14 -3.48
C HIS A 8 20.63 -36.56 -2.13
N THR A 9 21.77 -37.25 -2.19
CA THR A 9 22.52 -37.69 -1.00
C THR A 9 23.92 -37.11 -1.00
N CYS A 10 24.36 -36.59 0.15
CA CYS A 10 25.69 -36.02 0.37
C CYS A 10 26.47 -36.87 1.38
N SER A 11 27.77 -37.01 1.18
CA SER A 11 28.67 -37.74 2.09
C SER A 11 28.95 -36.99 3.39
N THR A 12 28.93 -35.65 3.36
CA THR A 12 29.24 -34.78 4.50
C THR A 12 28.15 -33.74 4.77
N THR A 13 28.13 -33.19 5.99
CA THR A 13 27.19 -32.16 6.44
C THR A 13 27.39 -30.87 5.65
N ASP A 14 28.65 -30.52 5.38
CA ASP A 14 29.00 -29.36 4.55
C ASP A 14 28.63 -29.57 3.08
N GLY A 15 28.72 -30.81 2.58
CA GLY A 15 28.19 -31.17 1.27
C GLY A 15 26.69 -30.92 1.19
N LEU A 16 25.94 -31.28 2.24
CA LEU A 16 24.50 -31.04 2.31
C LEU A 16 24.14 -29.55 2.34
N ARG A 17 24.87 -28.74 3.14
CA ARG A 17 24.70 -27.27 3.18
C ARG A 17 25.00 -26.62 1.84
N THR A 18 26.04 -27.11 1.16
CA THR A 18 26.43 -26.64 -0.17
C THR A 18 25.36 -26.97 -1.20
N HIS A 19 24.84 -28.20 -1.17
CA HIS A 19 23.74 -28.64 -2.02
C HIS A 19 22.49 -27.77 -1.81
N ASP A 20 22.10 -27.52 -0.56
CA ASP A 20 20.93 -26.68 -0.25
C ASP A 20 21.07 -25.26 -0.79
N ARG A 21 22.24 -24.65 -0.62
CA ARG A 21 22.54 -23.31 -1.17
C ARG A 21 22.47 -23.29 -2.70
N ASP A 22 23.02 -24.30 -3.35
CA ASP A 22 23.20 -24.31 -4.80
C ASP A 22 21.94 -24.73 -5.57
N TYR A 23 21.06 -25.55 -4.98
CA TYR A 23 19.89 -26.10 -5.68
C TYR A 23 18.54 -25.66 -5.12
N HIS A 24 18.46 -25.27 -3.84
CA HIS A 24 17.17 -24.99 -3.18
C HIS A 24 16.96 -23.52 -2.81
N ARG A 25 17.88 -22.63 -3.19
CA ARG A 25 17.66 -21.18 -3.07
C ARG A 25 16.71 -20.71 -4.17
N LEU A 26 15.60 -20.12 -3.73
CA LEU A 26 14.51 -19.66 -4.61
C LEU A 26 14.75 -18.27 -5.18
N VAL A 27 15.60 -17.46 -4.53
CA VAL A 27 15.79 -16.04 -4.85
C VAL A 27 17.27 -15.69 -4.78
N VAL A 28 17.73 -14.91 -5.77
CA VAL A 28 19.02 -14.21 -5.77
C VAL A 28 18.77 -12.73 -6.02
N TYR A 29 19.43 -11.87 -5.26
CA TYR A 29 19.40 -10.42 -5.42
C TYR A 29 20.61 -9.97 -6.24
N TYR A 30 20.40 -9.06 -7.20
CA TYR A 30 21.48 -8.45 -7.95
C TYR A 30 21.23 -6.94 -8.11
N TYR A 31 22.31 -6.15 -8.13
CA TYR A 31 22.23 -4.69 -8.24
C TYR A 31 22.50 -4.23 -9.68
N ASP A 32 21.48 -3.68 -10.32
CA ASP A 32 21.54 -3.05 -11.65
C ASP A 32 20.82 -1.71 -11.58
N LYS A 33 21.54 -0.68 -11.09
CA LYS A 33 21.07 0.66 -10.67
C LYS A 33 20.09 0.64 -9.48
N THR A 34 19.32 -0.43 -9.34
CA THR A 34 18.47 -0.77 -8.20
C THR A 34 18.62 -2.27 -7.90
N TRP A 35 18.29 -2.67 -6.67
CA TRP A 35 18.25 -4.09 -6.32
C TRP A 35 17.05 -4.78 -6.99
N LYS A 36 17.34 -5.81 -7.77
CA LYS A 36 16.37 -6.65 -8.47
C LYS A 36 16.43 -8.08 -7.94
N LEU A 37 15.32 -8.80 -8.06
CA LEU A 37 15.24 -10.23 -7.72
C LEU A 37 15.26 -11.08 -8.99
N ALA A 38 16.00 -12.17 -8.95
CA ALA A 38 15.87 -13.30 -9.86
C ALA A 38 15.24 -14.47 -9.11
N HIS A 39 14.17 -15.05 -9.67
CA HIS A 39 13.49 -16.22 -9.11
C HIS A 39 13.98 -17.50 -9.79
N ARG A 40 14.16 -18.56 -8.99
CA ARG A 40 14.46 -19.90 -9.51
C ARG A 40 13.19 -20.48 -10.13
N THR A 41 13.32 -20.98 -11.35
CA THR A 41 12.32 -21.80 -12.04
C THR A 41 12.69 -23.28 -11.93
N THR A 42 11.88 -24.17 -12.49
CA THR A 42 12.19 -25.61 -12.59
C THR A 42 13.50 -25.89 -13.32
N GLY A 43 13.92 -25.02 -14.24
CA GLY A 43 15.21 -25.12 -14.97
C GLY A 43 16.41 -24.45 -14.29
N GLY A 44 16.21 -23.78 -13.15
CA GLY A 44 17.23 -22.95 -12.49
C GLY A 44 16.93 -21.45 -12.63
N PHE A 45 17.97 -20.62 -12.62
CA PHE A 45 17.85 -19.17 -12.76
C PHE A 45 18.10 -18.75 -14.21
N THR A 46 17.21 -17.94 -14.77
CA THR A 46 17.42 -17.33 -16.09
C THR A 46 17.99 -15.92 -15.92
N CYS A 47 19.10 -15.63 -16.61
CA CYS A 47 19.70 -14.31 -16.59
C CYS A 47 18.82 -13.30 -17.33
N PRO A 48 18.41 -12.19 -16.70
CA PRO A 48 17.54 -11.21 -17.35
C PRO A 48 18.26 -10.40 -18.44
N ILE A 49 19.59 -10.49 -18.52
CA ILE A 49 20.40 -9.73 -19.49
C ILE A 49 20.64 -10.53 -20.79
N CYS A 50 21.12 -11.77 -20.72
CA CYS A 50 21.38 -12.63 -21.89
C CYS A 50 20.37 -13.76 -22.11
N ASN A 51 19.42 -13.96 -21.19
CA ASN A 51 18.42 -15.04 -21.24
C ASN A 51 19.00 -16.48 -21.12
N GLU A 52 20.27 -16.64 -20.72
CA GLU A 52 20.86 -17.96 -20.42
C GLU A 52 20.33 -18.51 -19.08
N THR A 53 20.16 -19.83 -19.00
CA THR A 53 19.66 -20.52 -17.80
C THR A 53 20.78 -21.26 -17.06
N PHE A 54 20.84 -21.06 -15.75
CA PHE A 54 21.85 -21.60 -14.84
C PHE A 54 21.22 -22.51 -13.79
N ILE A 55 21.62 -23.77 -13.80
CA ILE A 55 21.05 -24.81 -12.93
C ILE A 55 21.34 -24.52 -11.44
N THR A 56 22.52 -23.98 -11.12
CA THR A 56 22.94 -23.73 -9.74
C THR A 56 22.94 -22.24 -9.39
N THR A 57 22.62 -21.93 -8.13
CA THR A 57 22.68 -20.57 -7.58
C THR A 57 24.08 -19.98 -7.76
N ARG A 58 25.13 -20.79 -7.53
CA ARG A 58 26.53 -20.38 -7.67
C ARG A 58 26.91 -20.02 -9.10
N SER A 59 26.54 -20.85 -10.08
CA SER A 59 26.81 -20.57 -11.50
C SER A 59 26.11 -19.29 -11.96
N PHE A 60 24.88 -19.07 -11.49
CA PHE A 60 24.11 -17.86 -11.80
C PHE A 60 24.76 -16.60 -11.24
N MET A 61 25.14 -16.62 -9.95
CA MET A 61 25.82 -15.50 -9.30
C MET A 61 27.17 -15.20 -9.93
N ALA A 62 27.96 -16.23 -10.25
CA ALA A 62 29.23 -16.09 -10.94
C ALA A 62 29.03 -15.45 -12.31
N HIS A 63 28.02 -15.88 -13.07
CA HIS A 63 27.69 -15.28 -14.36
C HIS A 63 27.38 -13.78 -14.26
N LEU A 64 26.52 -13.37 -13.31
CA LEU A 64 26.18 -11.96 -13.11
C LEU A 64 27.39 -11.12 -12.66
N SER A 65 28.24 -11.67 -11.80
CA SER A 65 29.41 -10.96 -11.28
C SER A 65 30.52 -10.85 -12.33
N TYR A 66 30.89 -11.94 -12.99
CA TYR A 66 32.02 -11.96 -13.94
C TYR A 66 31.66 -11.39 -15.32
N SER A 67 30.44 -11.63 -15.82
CA SER A 67 30.07 -11.22 -17.19
C SER A 67 29.55 -9.78 -17.25
N TYR A 68 28.97 -9.27 -16.14
CA TYR A 68 28.33 -7.95 -16.11
C TYR A 68 28.81 -7.04 -14.97
N GLY A 69 29.73 -7.49 -14.11
CA GLY A 69 30.25 -6.68 -13.01
C GLY A 69 29.21 -6.36 -11.92
N LEU A 70 28.11 -7.13 -11.84
CA LEU A 70 27.02 -6.82 -10.91
C LEU A 70 27.34 -7.35 -9.50
N LYS A 71 26.96 -6.56 -8.49
CA LYS A 71 26.93 -7.02 -7.11
C LYS A 71 25.77 -7.99 -6.93
N VAL A 72 26.01 -9.13 -6.27
CA VAL A 72 25.04 -10.21 -6.06
C VAL A 72 25.00 -10.65 -4.61
N SER A 73 23.81 -10.95 -4.09
CA SER A 73 23.60 -11.45 -2.73
C SER A 73 22.49 -12.50 -2.69
N ILE A 74 22.62 -13.48 -1.79
CA ILE A 74 21.57 -14.46 -1.48
C ILE A 74 20.72 -13.98 -0.29
N ASP A 75 21.27 -13.10 0.56
CA ASP A 75 20.60 -12.62 1.77
C ASP A 75 20.11 -11.19 1.58
N LYS A 76 18.81 -11.00 1.87
CA LYS A 76 18.11 -9.71 1.80
C LYS A 76 18.79 -8.62 2.62
N LYS A 77 19.47 -8.98 3.71
CA LYS A 77 20.12 -8.03 4.63
C LYS A 77 21.28 -7.27 3.98
N TYR A 78 22.09 -7.94 3.14
CA TYR A 78 23.23 -7.30 2.47
C TYR A 78 22.80 -6.44 1.28
N ALA A 79 21.67 -6.77 0.64
CA ALA A 79 21.10 -5.91 -0.39
C ALA A 79 20.66 -4.55 0.16
N VAL A 80 20.21 -4.49 1.42
CA VAL A 80 19.73 -3.23 2.02
C VAL A 80 20.89 -2.35 2.52
N ASN A 81 21.95 -2.97 3.08
CA ASN A 81 23.05 -2.23 3.71
C ASN A 81 24.01 -1.56 2.72
N ASP A 82 24.24 -2.12 1.53
CA ASP A 82 25.16 -1.56 0.52
C ASP A 82 24.70 -0.22 -0.07
N THR A 83 23.48 0.21 0.20
CA THR A 83 22.95 1.53 -0.19
C THR A 83 23.37 2.64 0.78
N ILE A 84 23.98 2.31 1.92
CA ILE A 84 24.28 3.24 3.02
C ILE A 84 25.79 3.56 3.14
N GLU A 85 26.67 2.72 2.59
CA GLU A 85 28.13 2.91 2.67
C GLU A 85 28.76 3.21 1.30
N GLN A 86 28.56 4.44 0.82
CA GLN A 86 29.49 5.10 -0.10
C GLN A 86 29.66 6.57 0.31
N SER A 87 30.20 6.77 1.50
CA SER A 87 31.01 7.93 1.86
C SER A 87 31.65 7.64 3.21
N VAL A 88 32.96 7.37 3.23
CA VAL A 88 33.95 7.70 4.27
C VAL A 88 35.18 6.80 4.05
N ASP A 89 36.32 7.47 3.88
CA ASP A 89 37.65 6.89 3.73
C ASP A 89 38.13 6.14 4.98
N LEU A 90 38.98 5.14 4.71
CA LEU A 90 40.05 4.53 5.50
C LEU A 90 40.25 5.03 6.95
N GLU A 91 40.11 4.13 7.93
CA GLU A 91 41.23 3.73 8.81
C GLU A 91 40.87 2.54 9.73
N ASN A 92 41.91 1.75 10.03
CA ASN A 92 41.91 0.46 10.70
C ASN A 92 41.46 0.52 12.18
N THR A 93 40.79 -0.52 12.67
CA THR A 93 41.33 -1.55 13.60
C THR A 93 40.23 -2.40 14.26
N GLU A 94 40.39 -3.71 14.17
CA GLU A 94 39.71 -4.76 14.95
C GLU A 94 40.28 -4.81 16.40
N PRO A 95 39.61 -5.39 17.45
CA PRO A 95 39.39 -6.84 17.47
C PRO A 95 38.20 -7.44 18.27
N LYS A 96 37.86 -8.67 17.83
CA LYS A 96 37.50 -9.91 18.57
C LYS A 96 36.33 -9.93 19.57
N LYS A 97 35.33 -10.76 19.26
CA LYS A 97 34.41 -11.40 20.23
C LYS A 97 34.72 -12.88 20.41
N GLN A 98 34.85 -13.28 21.68
CA GLN A 98 34.85 -14.66 22.16
C GLN A 98 33.39 -15.13 22.40
N GLU A 99 33.08 -16.36 22.00
CA GLU A 99 31.95 -17.14 22.51
C GLU A 99 32.26 -17.69 23.91
N PRO A 100 31.22 -18.10 24.66
CA PRO A 100 31.28 -19.50 25.07
C PRO A 100 29.96 -20.29 24.94
N LYS A 101 30.22 -21.60 24.96
CA LYS A 101 29.42 -22.81 24.77
C LYS A 101 28.78 -23.35 26.07
N VAL A 102 27.78 -24.24 25.88
CA VAL A 102 27.39 -25.42 26.75
C VAL A 102 26.57 -25.06 28.01
N ALA A 103 25.59 -25.81 28.55
CA ALA A 103 25.09 -27.20 28.52
C ALA A 103 23.57 -27.18 28.87
N SER A 104 22.65 -28.08 28.48
CA SER A 104 22.47 -29.55 28.57
C SER A 104 21.65 -30.06 29.77
N LYS A 105 20.58 -30.82 29.44
CA LYS A 105 19.83 -31.86 30.20
C LYS A 105 18.89 -31.37 31.33
N PHE A 106 17.72 -31.97 31.63
CA PHE A 106 17.39 -33.39 31.89
C PHE A 106 15.83 -33.64 31.91
N LEU A 107 15.39 -34.83 31.43
CA LEU A 107 14.26 -35.78 31.78
C LEU A 107 12.90 -35.27 32.34
N ASP A 108 11.71 -35.92 32.20
CA ASP A 108 11.28 -37.24 31.70
C ASP A 108 9.72 -37.31 31.60
N VAL A 109 9.22 -38.24 30.75
CA VAL A 109 8.06 -39.18 30.92
C VAL A 109 6.66 -38.58 31.22
N THR A 110 5.61 -38.81 30.40
CA THR A 110 4.77 -40.04 30.37
C THR A 110 4.10 -40.39 29.02
N ASN A 111 4.07 -41.71 28.78
CA ASN A 111 3.22 -42.59 27.94
C ASN A 111 1.78 -42.12 27.62
N ASP A 112 1.26 -42.29 26.39
CA ASP A 112 0.59 -43.49 25.77
C ASP A 112 -0.93 -43.47 26.14
N GLN A 113 -1.98 -43.52 25.30
CA GLN A 113 -2.32 -44.30 24.10
C GLN A 113 -3.59 -43.71 23.40
N SER A 114 -3.88 -44.23 22.19
CA SER A 114 -5.17 -44.26 21.45
C SER A 114 -5.54 -43.01 20.62
N THR A 115 -6.04 -43.09 19.38
CA THR A 115 -6.34 -44.20 18.45
C THR A 115 -6.52 -43.61 17.06
N ASP A 116 -6.08 -44.36 16.05
CA ASP A 116 -6.36 -44.18 14.62
C ASP A 116 -7.85 -44.13 14.30
N LEU A 117 -8.29 -43.14 13.49
CA LEU A 117 -9.39 -43.27 12.51
C LEU A 117 -9.67 -41.91 11.83
N GLU A 118 -8.83 -41.46 10.88
CA GLU A 118 -9.28 -40.41 9.94
C GLU A 118 -8.44 -40.24 8.65
N ASP A 119 -7.85 -41.31 8.10
CA ASP A 119 -7.03 -41.21 6.87
C ASP A 119 -7.48 -42.08 5.68
N SER A 120 -8.70 -42.64 5.73
CA SER A 120 -9.22 -43.57 4.72
C SER A 120 -10.29 -42.99 3.77
N VAL A 121 -10.64 -41.70 3.86
CA VAL A 121 -11.71 -41.12 3.00
C VAL A 121 -11.18 -40.16 1.92
N LYS A 122 -10.00 -39.57 2.05
CA LYS A 122 -9.47 -38.63 1.04
C LYS A 122 -8.69 -39.25 -0.12
N LYS A 123 -8.26 -40.52 -0.03
CA LYS A 123 -7.49 -41.19 -1.09
C LYS A 123 -8.31 -41.90 -2.18
N LYS A 124 -9.66 -41.85 -2.12
CA LYS A 124 -10.53 -42.54 -3.08
C LYS A 124 -11.20 -41.62 -4.11
N GLN A 125 -11.22 -40.29 -3.92
CA GLN A 125 -11.83 -39.35 -4.87
C GLN A 125 -10.83 -38.73 -5.89
N GLU A 126 -9.52 -38.76 -5.63
CA GLU A 126 -8.52 -38.23 -6.58
C GLU A 126 -8.08 -39.24 -7.65
N ARG A 127 -8.45 -40.52 -7.52
CA ARG A 127 -8.12 -41.56 -8.51
C ARG A 127 -9.14 -41.73 -9.64
N GLU A 128 -10.36 -41.20 -9.51
CA GLU A 128 -11.37 -41.28 -10.57
C GLU A 128 -11.35 -40.09 -11.56
N VAL A 129 -10.77 -38.95 -11.17
CA VAL A 129 -10.70 -37.76 -12.05
C VAL A 129 -9.55 -37.87 -13.06
N ASN A 130 -8.46 -38.56 -12.71
CA ASN A 130 -7.30 -38.71 -13.59
C ASN A 130 -7.43 -39.82 -14.66
N TYR A 131 -8.45 -40.70 -14.56
CA TYR A 131 -8.66 -41.73 -15.58
C TYR A 131 -9.53 -41.23 -16.75
N LYS A 132 -10.37 -40.21 -16.56
CA LYS A 132 -11.25 -39.67 -17.61
C LYS A 132 -10.66 -38.53 -18.46
N LEU A 133 -9.56 -37.89 -18.02
CA LEU A 133 -8.88 -36.86 -18.83
C LEU A 133 -7.89 -37.45 -19.85
N ASN A 134 -7.49 -38.71 -19.72
CA ASN A 134 -6.43 -39.32 -20.53
C ASN A 134 -6.94 -40.12 -21.75
N GLU A 135 -8.25 -40.36 -21.88
CA GLU A 135 -8.84 -40.99 -23.07
C GLU A 135 -9.21 -39.98 -24.18
N ASN A 136 -9.46 -38.71 -23.85
CA ASN A 136 -9.84 -37.71 -24.86
C ASN A 136 -8.65 -37.11 -25.63
N ASN A 137 -7.42 -37.29 -25.15
CA ASN A 137 -6.21 -36.76 -25.80
C ASN A 137 -5.49 -37.76 -26.72
N LYS A 138 -6.06 -38.94 -26.96
CA LYS A 138 -5.45 -40.01 -27.76
C LYS A 138 -6.15 -40.31 -29.09
N ARG A 139 -7.08 -39.45 -29.53
CA ARG A 139 -7.92 -39.68 -30.73
C ARG A 139 -7.83 -38.65 -31.85
N SER A 140 -6.81 -37.79 -31.89
CA SER A 140 -6.70 -36.75 -32.94
C SER A 140 -5.31 -36.56 -33.52
N ARG A 141 -4.55 -37.65 -33.70
CA ARG A 141 -3.35 -37.66 -34.56
C ARG A 141 -3.21 -39.01 -35.22
N GLU A 142 -3.72 -39.13 -36.45
CA GLU A 142 -3.05 -39.85 -37.55
C GLU A 142 -3.81 -39.63 -38.87
N GLY A 143 -3.07 -39.04 -39.81
CA GLY A 143 -3.09 -39.25 -41.26
C GLY A 143 -4.37 -39.02 -42.06
N TRP A 144 -4.38 -38.01 -42.93
CA TRP A 144 -4.80 -38.18 -44.32
C TRP A 144 -3.93 -37.29 -45.22
N GLU A 145 -3.23 -37.97 -46.13
CA GLU A 145 -2.51 -37.40 -47.26
C GLU A 145 -3.47 -36.83 -48.31
N THR A 146 -2.86 -36.05 -49.18
CA THR A 146 -3.34 -35.43 -50.43
C THR A 146 -4.22 -36.31 -51.32
N GLU A 147 -5.33 -35.76 -51.82
CA GLU A 147 -5.65 -35.57 -53.25
C GLU A 147 -7.12 -35.14 -53.47
N ASP A 148 -7.33 -34.35 -54.52
CA ASP A 148 -8.58 -34.04 -55.22
C ASP A 148 -9.78 -33.44 -54.45
N PHE A 149 -9.83 -32.11 -54.44
CA PHE A 149 -11.08 -31.36 -54.37
C PHE A 149 -11.06 -30.14 -55.32
N GLN A 150 -10.67 -30.37 -56.59
CA GLN A 150 -10.99 -29.48 -57.71
C GLN A 150 -12.17 -30.03 -58.52
N GLU A 151 -13.34 -30.17 -57.91
CA GLU A 151 -14.61 -30.16 -58.65
C GLU A 151 -15.77 -30.08 -57.65
N LYS A 152 -16.78 -29.26 -57.93
CA LYS A 152 -18.01 -28.99 -57.14
C LYS A 152 -18.00 -27.78 -56.21
N ILE A 153 -17.81 -26.59 -56.78
CA ILE A 153 -18.68 -25.45 -56.47
C ILE A 153 -19.10 -24.81 -57.80
N LYS A 154 -20.14 -25.36 -58.43
CA LYS A 154 -20.94 -24.69 -59.46
C LYS A 154 -22.39 -24.73 -58.98
N HIS A 155 -23.07 -23.59 -59.13
CA HIS A 155 -24.48 -23.28 -58.83
C HIS A 155 -24.78 -22.55 -57.51
N ILE A 156 -24.60 -21.22 -57.54
CA ILE A 156 -25.53 -20.28 -56.89
C ILE A 156 -26.04 -19.34 -57.99
N PRO A 157 -27.37 -19.21 -58.23
CA PRO A 157 -27.88 -18.37 -59.31
C PRO A 157 -27.71 -16.87 -59.01
N GLN A 158 -26.98 -16.17 -59.88
CA GLN A 158 -27.07 -14.72 -60.03
C GLN A 158 -28.36 -14.37 -60.78
N LYS A 159 -29.38 -13.87 -60.08
CA LYS A 159 -30.41 -12.96 -60.60
C LYS A 159 -31.32 -12.51 -59.47
N LEU A 160 -31.10 -11.28 -58.97
CA LEU A 160 -32.10 -10.36 -58.42
C LEU A 160 -31.39 -9.14 -57.80
N LEU A 161 -30.65 -8.37 -58.61
CA LEU A 161 -30.26 -7.01 -58.26
C LEU A 161 -30.17 -6.19 -59.56
N SER A 162 -31.33 -5.72 -60.01
CA SER A 162 -31.41 -4.59 -60.92
C SER A 162 -32.77 -3.93 -60.73
N ASP A 163 -32.89 -3.09 -59.72
CA ASP A 163 -33.77 -1.93 -59.79
C ASP A 163 -33.11 -0.76 -59.07
N GLY A 164 -32.95 0.33 -59.81
CA GLY A 164 -32.15 1.48 -59.45
C GLY A 164 -32.75 2.27 -58.30
N PHE A 165 -32.18 2.10 -57.11
CA PHE A 165 -32.19 3.13 -56.08
C PHE A 165 -30.97 4.03 -56.30
N LYS A 166 -31.19 5.29 -56.69
CA LYS A 166 -30.16 6.32 -56.55
C LYS A 166 -30.12 6.71 -55.07
N PRO A 167 -29.07 6.41 -54.29
CA PRO A 167 -28.99 6.89 -52.93
C PRO A 167 -28.85 8.41 -52.96
N ALA A 168 -29.77 9.10 -52.28
CA ALA A 168 -29.56 10.49 -51.92
C ALA A 168 -28.24 10.58 -51.14
N LYS A 169 -27.40 11.58 -51.42
CA LYS A 169 -26.17 11.86 -50.65
C LYS A 169 -26.57 12.22 -49.22
N MET A 170 -26.76 11.22 -48.39
CA MET A 170 -27.04 11.38 -46.97
C MET A 170 -25.73 11.80 -46.33
N LYS A 171 -25.71 13.02 -45.79
CA LYS A 171 -24.54 13.59 -45.13
C LYS A 171 -24.13 12.64 -44.01
N GLU A 172 -22.94 12.06 -44.11
CA GLU A 172 -22.46 11.02 -43.19
C GLU A 172 -22.48 11.58 -41.77
N ARG A 173 -23.44 11.09 -40.97
CA ARG A 173 -23.60 11.53 -39.58
C ARG A 173 -22.43 10.92 -38.80
N ARG A 174 -21.59 11.78 -38.25
CA ARG A 174 -20.52 11.34 -37.35
C ARG A 174 -21.14 10.87 -36.04
N LEU A 175 -20.69 9.71 -35.57
CA LEU A 175 -21.18 9.10 -34.33
C LEU A 175 -20.51 9.76 -33.13
N SER A 176 -21.30 10.05 -32.10
CA SER A 176 -20.77 10.50 -30.81
C SER A 176 -20.14 9.33 -30.05
N LYS A 177 -19.37 9.61 -28.98
CA LYS A 177 -18.86 8.55 -28.10
C LYS A 177 -19.99 7.67 -27.57
N ARG A 178 -21.11 8.27 -27.17
CA ARG A 178 -22.28 7.53 -26.67
C ARG A 178 -22.85 6.63 -27.76
N ASP A 179 -23.03 7.16 -28.98
CA ASP A 179 -23.55 6.37 -30.10
C ASP A 179 -22.69 5.13 -30.37
N VAL A 180 -21.36 5.26 -30.33
CA VAL A 180 -20.42 4.15 -30.53
C VAL A 180 -20.53 3.09 -29.44
N VAL A 181 -20.68 3.49 -28.17
CA VAL A 181 -20.87 2.54 -27.07
C VAL A 181 -22.18 1.78 -27.21
N LEU A 182 -23.26 2.48 -27.57
CA LEU A 182 -24.57 1.85 -27.76
C LEU A 182 -24.57 0.93 -28.98
N LEU A 183 -23.90 1.30 -30.07
CA LEU A 183 -23.72 0.44 -31.24
C LEU A 183 -22.92 -0.82 -30.90
N ALA A 184 -21.82 -0.69 -30.16
CA ALA A 184 -21.00 -1.83 -29.76
C ALA A 184 -21.75 -2.80 -28.83
N GLY A 185 -22.71 -2.28 -28.05
CA GLY A 185 -23.52 -3.04 -27.10
C GLY A 185 -24.88 -3.50 -27.63
N ASP A 186 -25.18 -3.27 -28.92
CA ASP A 186 -26.49 -3.48 -29.56
C ASP A 186 -27.67 -2.86 -28.77
N ALA A 187 -27.46 -1.64 -28.27
CA ALA A 187 -28.36 -0.98 -27.33
C ALA A 187 -28.92 0.35 -27.85
N VAL A 188 -28.69 0.71 -29.12
CA VAL A 188 -29.15 2.00 -29.70
C VAL A 188 -30.66 2.19 -29.58
N THR A 189 -31.43 1.11 -29.74
CA THR A 189 -32.90 1.11 -29.66
C THR A 189 -33.43 0.58 -28.34
N SER A 190 -32.57 0.28 -27.37
CA SER A 190 -32.98 -0.21 -26.06
C SER A 190 -33.54 0.90 -25.18
N GLU A 191 -34.21 0.52 -24.09
CA GLU A 191 -34.66 1.45 -23.06
C GLU A 191 -33.49 2.24 -22.46
N LYS A 192 -33.78 3.46 -21.97
CA LYS A 192 -32.76 4.38 -21.44
C LYS A 192 -31.90 3.77 -20.34
N ALA A 193 -32.50 2.97 -19.44
CA ALA A 193 -31.76 2.28 -18.38
C ALA A 193 -30.68 1.33 -18.96
N VAL A 194 -31.05 0.51 -19.96
CA VAL A 194 -30.11 -0.40 -20.63
C VAL A 194 -29.02 0.36 -21.38
N GLN A 195 -29.37 1.49 -22.01
CA GLN A 195 -28.38 2.35 -22.66
C GLN A 195 -27.36 2.89 -21.66
N ASP A 196 -27.84 3.37 -20.50
CA ASP A 196 -26.99 3.93 -19.46
C ASP A 196 -26.10 2.85 -18.83
N ASP A 197 -26.60 1.61 -18.67
CA ASP A 197 -25.81 0.45 -18.23
C ASP A 197 -24.65 0.13 -19.20
N LYS A 198 -24.89 0.17 -20.51
CA LYS A 198 -23.82 -0.07 -21.52
C LYS A 198 -22.75 1.02 -21.50
N VAL A 199 -23.17 2.28 -21.38
CA VAL A 199 -22.26 3.41 -21.21
C VAL A 199 -21.45 3.24 -19.92
N MET A 200 -22.07 2.78 -18.84
CA MET A 200 -21.38 2.52 -17.58
C MET A 200 -20.37 1.37 -17.69
N ALA A 201 -20.76 0.25 -18.31
CA ALA A 201 -19.88 -0.90 -18.53
C ALA A 201 -18.63 -0.52 -19.33
N GLN A 202 -18.80 0.34 -20.35
CA GLN A 202 -17.66 0.90 -21.10
C GLN A 202 -16.71 1.68 -20.19
N LYS A 203 -17.24 2.56 -19.35
CA LYS A 203 -16.45 3.40 -18.44
C LYS A 203 -15.75 2.58 -17.35
N LEU A 204 -16.45 1.62 -16.73
CA LEU A 204 -15.89 0.71 -15.74
C LEU A 204 -14.75 -0.13 -16.30
N GLY A 205 -14.93 -0.68 -17.50
CA GLY A 205 -13.89 -1.43 -18.21
C GLY A 205 -12.77 -0.57 -18.78
N ARG A 206 -12.88 0.77 -18.67
CA ARG A 206 -11.97 1.75 -19.29
C ARG A 206 -11.77 1.50 -20.78
N PHE A 207 -12.83 1.01 -21.45
CA PHE A 207 -12.76 0.74 -22.87
C PHE A 207 -12.80 2.05 -23.66
N VAL A 208 -12.03 2.15 -24.72
CA VAL A 208 -12.02 3.29 -25.63
C VAL A 208 -12.95 2.97 -26.80
N PRO A 209 -13.99 3.79 -27.04
CA PRO A 209 -14.86 3.64 -28.20
C PRO A 209 -14.11 4.06 -29.47
N ILE A 210 -14.17 3.22 -30.50
CA ILE A 210 -13.63 3.49 -31.84
C ILE A 210 -14.64 3.08 -32.91
N ILE A 211 -14.51 3.68 -34.10
CA ILE A 211 -15.40 3.42 -35.23
C ILE A 211 -14.58 2.72 -36.32
N HIS A 212 -15.10 1.61 -36.86
CA HIS A 212 -14.57 1.01 -38.09
C HIS A 212 -15.56 1.22 -39.23
N THR A 213 -15.12 1.91 -40.28
CA THR A 213 -15.95 2.23 -41.44
C THR A 213 -15.59 1.33 -42.61
N ILE A 214 -16.54 0.55 -43.11
CA ILE A 214 -16.37 -0.35 -44.26
C ILE A 214 -17.45 0.01 -45.30
N GLY A 215 -17.06 0.69 -46.38
CA GLY A 215 -18.01 1.25 -47.33
C GLY A 215 -18.90 2.30 -46.65
N GLU A 216 -20.23 2.12 -46.73
CA GLU A 216 -21.22 3.01 -46.09
C GLU A 216 -21.63 2.56 -44.68
N LYS A 217 -21.05 1.46 -44.15
CA LYS A 217 -21.38 0.92 -42.83
C LYS A 217 -20.36 1.39 -41.79
N GLN A 218 -20.86 1.89 -40.67
CA GLN A 218 -20.06 2.23 -39.49
C GLN A 218 -20.32 1.21 -38.38
N LEU A 219 -19.26 0.63 -37.84
CA LEU A 219 -19.31 -0.32 -36.72
C LEU A 219 -18.69 0.34 -35.48
N GLY A 220 -19.46 0.39 -34.39
CA GLY A 220 -18.95 0.83 -33.10
C GLY A 220 -18.25 -0.32 -32.37
N LEU A 221 -17.06 -0.06 -31.83
CA LEU A 221 -16.25 -1.05 -31.13
C LEU A 221 -15.70 -0.47 -29.83
N LEU A 222 -15.58 -1.32 -28.82
CA LEU A 222 -14.95 -1.03 -27.53
C LEU A 222 -13.63 -1.78 -27.42
N THR A 223 -12.53 -1.08 -27.13
CA THR A 223 -11.20 -1.70 -27.05
C THR A 223 -10.34 -1.09 -25.95
N SER A 224 -9.13 -1.58 -25.71
CA SER A 224 -8.20 -0.94 -24.77
C SER A 224 -7.56 0.31 -25.38
N ALA A 225 -7.06 1.24 -24.56
CA ALA A 225 -6.39 2.45 -25.06
C ALA A 225 -5.16 2.15 -25.95
N SER A 226 -4.40 1.11 -25.61
CA SER A 226 -3.23 0.66 -26.40
C SER A 226 -3.65 0.16 -27.79
N MET A 227 -4.72 -0.64 -27.85
CA MET A 227 -5.24 -1.18 -29.09
C MET A 227 -5.94 -0.11 -29.94
N ALA A 228 -6.66 0.82 -29.32
CA ALA A 228 -7.24 1.97 -30.02
C ALA A 228 -6.16 2.78 -30.74
N SER A 229 -5.05 3.08 -30.05
CA SER A 229 -3.93 3.82 -30.63
C SER A 229 -3.30 3.07 -31.81
N PHE A 230 -3.14 1.76 -31.67
CA PHE A 230 -2.63 0.90 -32.74
C PHE A 230 -3.57 0.87 -33.96
N LEU A 231 -4.87 0.69 -33.75
CA LEU A 231 -5.87 0.61 -34.82
C LEU A 231 -6.04 1.96 -35.53
N LEU A 232 -6.07 3.07 -34.79
CA LEU A 232 -6.17 4.41 -35.37
C LEU A 232 -4.93 4.81 -36.18
N ALA A 233 -3.75 4.26 -35.86
CA ALA A 233 -2.53 4.49 -36.63
C ALA A 233 -2.42 3.61 -37.88
N LYS A 234 -3.17 2.50 -37.95
CA LYS A 234 -3.08 1.52 -39.04
C LYS A 234 -3.90 1.98 -40.24
N ARG A 235 -3.24 2.12 -41.40
CA ARG A 235 -3.93 2.26 -42.70
C ARG A 235 -4.17 0.87 -43.27
N GLU A 236 -5.41 0.40 -43.25
CA GLU A 236 -5.80 -0.90 -43.83
C GLU A 236 -6.44 -0.72 -45.21
N THR A 237 -6.43 -1.78 -46.02
CA THR A 237 -7.01 -1.79 -47.37
C THR A 237 -8.52 -2.01 -47.38
N CYS A 238 -9.13 -2.40 -46.25
CA CYS A 238 -10.53 -2.80 -46.14
C CYS A 238 -11.33 -2.01 -45.08
N GLY A 239 -11.04 -0.72 -44.93
CA GLY A 239 -11.81 0.16 -44.06
C GLY A 239 -10.99 1.31 -43.49
N THR A 240 -11.64 2.20 -42.74
CA THR A 240 -10.98 3.29 -42.01
C THR A 240 -11.38 3.29 -40.54
N TRP A 241 -10.38 3.37 -39.68
CA TRP A 241 -10.54 3.51 -38.23
C TRP A 241 -10.65 5.00 -37.87
N LEU A 242 -11.69 5.37 -37.12
CA LEU A 242 -11.96 6.75 -36.72
C LEU A 242 -12.25 6.84 -35.22
N SER A 243 -11.89 7.98 -34.62
CA SER A 243 -12.37 8.33 -33.28
C SER A 243 -13.78 8.94 -33.39
N PRO A 244 -14.70 8.62 -32.47
CA PRO A 244 -15.97 9.34 -32.37
C PRO A 244 -15.77 10.83 -32.09
N GLU A 245 -16.78 11.63 -32.42
CA GLU A 245 -16.76 13.06 -32.08
C GLU A 245 -16.84 13.26 -30.56
N ASN A 246 -16.06 14.23 -30.08
CA ASN A 246 -16.21 14.73 -28.73
C ASN A 246 -17.51 15.54 -28.67
N GLU A 247 -18.48 15.08 -27.88
CA GLU A 247 -19.62 15.93 -27.51
C GLU A 247 -19.04 17.19 -26.84
N GLY A 248 -19.44 18.37 -27.32
CA GLY A 248 -18.84 19.66 -26.95
C GLY A 248 -18.64 19.83 -25.45
N GLU A 249 -17.53 20.46 -25.07
CA GLU A 249 -16.97 20.52 -23.71
C GLU A 249 -17.86 21.20 -22.65
N ASP A 250 -19.00 21.81 -23.01
CA ASP A 250 -19.87 22.54 -22.07
C ASP A 250 -20.72 21.65 -21.12
N LEU A 251 -20.85 20.34 -21.39
CA LEU A 251 -21.53 19.40 -20.48
C LEU A 251 -20.58 18.72 -19.48
N THR A 252 -19.26 18.94 -19.59
CA THR A 252 -18.25 18.16 -18.87
C THR A 252 -18.25 18.38 -17.37
N ALA A 253 -18.48 19.60 -16.87
CA ALA A 253 -18.48 19.88 -15.43
C ALA A 253 -19.67 19.22 -14.69
N GLN A 254 -20.87 19.27 -15.25
CA GLN A 254 -22.04 18.63 -14.62
C GLN A 254 -22.03 17.10 -14.77
N THR A 255 -21.53 16.59 -15.90
CA THR A 255 -21.43 15.14 -16.13
C THR A 255 -20.27 14.49 -15.36
N THR A 256 -19.18 15.20 -15.07
CA THR A 256 -18.07 14.67 -14.27
C THR A 256 -18.42 14.56 -12.79
N THR A 257 -19.11 15.55 -12.20
CA THR A 257 -19.63 15.44 -10.83
C THR A 257 -20.61 14.29 -10.70
N SER A 258 -21.63 14.23 -11.57
CA SER A 258 -22.59 13.12 -11.58
C SER A 258 -21.95 11.75 -11.81
N TYR A 259 -20.91 11.66 -12.65
CA TYR A 259 -20.18 10.42 -12.90
C TYR A 259 -19.34 9.98 -11.68
N ASN A 260 -18.67 10.92 -11.04
CA ASN A 260 -17.85 10.63 -9.86
C ASN A 260 -18.71 10.15 -8.69
N ASP A 261 -19.85 10.81 -8.47
CA ASP A 261 -20.82 10.43 -7.45
C ASP A 261 -21.36 9.03 -7.69
N PHE A 262 -21.69 8.71 -8.95
CA PHE A 262 -22.15 7.37 -9.31
C PHE A 262 -21.06 6.32 -9.11
N TRP A 263 -19.85 6.59 -9.58
CA TRP A 263 -18.75 5.64 -9.50
C TRP A 263 -18.31 5.36 -8.06
N ILE A 264 -18.21 6.40 -7.23
CA ILE A 264 -17.86 6.22 -5.81
C ILE A 264 -19.00 5.53 -5.05
N GLY A 265 -20.26 5.80 -5.42
CA GLY A 265 -21.43 5.06 -4.95
C GLY A 265 -21.32 3.58 -5.25
N TYR A 266 -21.09 3.21 -6.52
CA TYR A 266 -20.90 1.83 -6.95
C TYR A 266 -19.75 1.13 -6.19
N LEU A 267 -18.61 1.81 -6.02
CA LEU A 267 -17.47 1.27 -5.29
C LEU A 267 -17.83 0.95 -3.83
N LYS A 268 -18.59 1.82 -3.18
CA LYS A 268 -19.01 1.66 -1.78
C LYS A 268 -20.05 0.56 -1.62
N GLU A 269 -21.01 0.47 -2.54
CA GLU A 269 -22.03 -0.60 -2.54
C GLU A 269 -21.41 -1.99 -2.74
N ASN A 270 -20.37 -2.09 -3.56
CA ASN A 270 -19.68 -3.35 -3.85
C ASN A 270 -18.46 -3.60 -2.94
N SER A 271 -18.21 -2.71 -1.98
CA SER A 271 -17.13 -2.83 -1.00
C SER A 271 -17.41 -3.96 0.01
N LYS A 272 -16.35 -4.59 0.50
CA LYS A 272 -16.42 -5.47 1.69
C LYS A 272 -16.79 -4.70 2.96
N ALA A 273 -16.54 -3.39 2.98
CA ALA A 273 -16.92 -2.49 4.07
C ALA A 273 -18.16 -1.65 3.73
N SER A 274 -19.06 -2.18 2.89
CA SER A 274 -20.25 -1.45 2.42
C SER A 274 -21.15 -0.99 3.57
N ASN A 275 -21.30 -1.81 4.62
CA ASN A 275 -22.03 -1.45 5.85
C ASN A 275 -21.44 -0.20 6.52
N ALA A 276 -20.13 -0.17 6.74
CA ALA A 276 -19.43 0.97 7.33
C ALA A 276 -19.50 2.24 6.45
N LEU A 277 -19.57 2.06 5.13
CA LEU A 277 -19.57 3.15 4.14
C LEU A 277 -20.96 3.66 3.77
N LYS A 278 -22.04 2.94 4.12
CA LYS A 278 -23.41 3.20 3.68
C LYS A 278 -23.88 4.63 3.95
N ASN A 279 -23.46 5.22 5.07
CA ASN A 279 -23.90 6.55 5.51
C ASN A 279 -22.85 7.65 5.26
N THR A 280 -21.75 7.32 4.59
CA THR A 280 -20.72 8.30 4.24
C THR A 280 -21.05 8.89 2.87
N THR A 281 -20.52 10.07 2.56
CA THR A 281 -20.56 10.65 1.21
C THR A 281 -19.16 11.13 0.86
N HIS A 282 -18.81 11.04 -0.41
CA HIS A 282 -17.44 11.28 -0.86
C HIS A 282 -17.44 12.06 -2.16
N GLU A 283 -16.57 13.05 -2.27
CA GLU A 283 -16.34 13.81 -3.49
C GLU A 283 -14.87 13.75 -3.90
N GLU A 284 -14.57 13.79 -5.20
CA GLU A 284 -13.18 13.76 -5.68
C GLU A 284 -12.46 15.05 -5.27
N LEU A 285 -11.20 14.93 -4.86
CA LEU A 285 -10.39 16.06 -4.42
C LEU A 285 -10.41 17.21 -5.46
N SER A 286 -10.87 18.38 -5.04
CA SER A 286 -11.02 19.56 -5.88
C SER A 286 -9.79 20.47 -5.87
N GLU A 287 -9.71 21.41 -6.81
CA GLU A 287 -8.59 22.38 -6.88
C GLU A 287 -8.50 23.27 -5.62
N SER A 288 -9.63 23.63 -5.02
CA SER A 288 -9.63 24.42 -3.78
C SER A 288 -9.01 23.63 -2.62
N MET A 289 -9.34 22.34 -2.49
CA MET A 289 -8.73 21.47 -1.49
C MET A 289 -7.23 21.27 -1.72
N VAL A 290 -6.81 21.12 -2.98
CA VAL A 290 -5.39 21.07 -3.36
C VAL A 290 -4.66 22.35 -2.96
N SER A 291 -5.30 23.51 -3.15
CA SER A 291 -4.77 24.80 -2.71
C SER A 291 -4.58 24.85 -1.20
N TRP A 292 -5.54 24.33 -0.42
CA TRP A 292 -5.41 24.26 1.04
C TRP A 292 -4.26 23.34 1.47
N LEU A 293 -4.13 22.17 0.83
CA LEU A 293 -3.06 21.21 1.10
C LEU A 293 -1.65 21.75 0.82
N ASN A 294 -1.54 22.74 -0.08
CA ASN A 294 -0.29 23.44 -0.38
C ASN A 294 -0.12 24.76 0.41
N GLY A 295 -1.01 25.06 1.35
CA GLY A 295 -0.92 26.28 2.16
C GLY A 295 0.27 26.26 3.13
N ASP A 296 0.80 27.45 3.42
CA ASP A 296 1.92 27.63 4.33
C ASP A 296 1.46 27.55 5.80
N TRP A 297 2.06 26.62 6.55
CA TRP A 297 1.76 26.44 7.97
C TRP A 297 2.39 27.52 8.85
N LEU A 298 3.36 28.28 8.34
CA LEU A 298 3.93 29.41 9.06
C LEU A 298 2.91 30.55 9.15
N GLU A 299 2.28 30.84 8.02
CA GLU A 299 1.24 31.87 7.91
C GLU A 299 -0.08 31.39 8.52
N PHE A 300 -0.43 30.11 8.32
CA PHE A 300 -1.69 29.52 8.79
C PHE A 300 -1.46 28.25 9.63
N PRO A 301 -1.08 28.38 10.92
CA PRO A 301 -0.78 27.23 11.79
C PRO A 301 -1.94 26.26 11.96
N GLN A 302 -3.18 26.71 11.77
CA GLN A 302 -4.38 25.86 11.82
C GLN A 302 -4.41 24.78 10.74
N LEU A 303 -3.68 24.98 9.63
CA LEU A 303 -3.66 24.06 8.49
C LEU A 303 -3.23 22.64 8.87
N ARG A 304 -2.31 22.47 9.82
CA ARG A 304 -1.89 21.13 10.28
C ARG A 304 -3.02 20.33 10.92
N TYR A 305 -4.05 20.98 11.46
CA TYR A 305 -5.20 20.30 12.05
C TYR A 305 -6.26 20.07 10.98
N CYS A 306 -6.70 21.11 10.28
CA CYS A 306 -7.79 20.99 9.33
C CYS A 306 -7.43 20.08 8.15
N LEU A 307 -6.19 20.09 7.65
CA LEU A 307 -5.79 19.24 6.52
C LEU A 307 -5.67 17.76 6.91
N ALA A 308 -5.30 17.46 8.16
CA ALA A 308 -5.40 16.09 8.68
C ALA A 308 -6.86 15.66 8.80
N GLN A 309 -7.74 16.55 9.26
CA GLN A 309 -9.18 16.31 9.28
C GLN A 309 -9.75 16.13 7.87
N LEU A 310 -9.30 16.88 6.87
CA LEU A 310 -9.73 16.77 5.47
C LEU A 310 -9.46 15.37 4.92
N LEU A 311 -8.26 14.84 5.14
CA LEU A 311 -7.81 13.60 4.50
C LEU A 311 -8.26 12.32 5.22
N VAL A 312 -8.73 12.43 6.46
CA VAL A 312 -9.19 11.24 7.19
C VAL A 312 -10.55 10.76 6.67
N GLY A 313 -10.77 9.45 6.62
CA GLY A 313 -11.97 8.86 5.99
C GLY A 313 -11.99 8.92 4.46
N SER A 314 -10.96 9.52 3.85
CA SER A 314 -10.84 9.59 2.39
C SER A 314 -10.59 8.22 1.77
N ILE A 315 -11.03 8.04 0.53
CA ILE A 315 -10.84 6.82 -0.27
C ILE A 315 -9.80 7.08 -1.36
N LEU A 316 -8.75 6.26 -1.38
CA LEU A 316 -7.77 6.21 -2.47
C LEU A 316 -8.11 5.05 -3.39
N VAL A 317 -8.04 5.29 -4.71
CA VAL A 317 -8.35 4.25 -5.70
C VAL A 317 -7.30 4.20 -6.79
N GLU A 318 -6.76 3.01 -7.01
CA GLU A 318 -5.78 2.68 -8.04
C GLU A 318 -6.27 1.45 -8.82
N GLY A 319 -6.67 1.65 -10.09
CA GLY A 319 -7.23 0.56 -10.89
C GLY A 319 -8.51 0.00 -10.26
N THR A 320 -8.45 -1.27 -9.85
CA THR A 320 -9.51 -1.99 -9.13
C THR A 320 -9.28 -2.05 -7.62
N ILE A 321 -8.14 -1.56 -7.13
CA ILE A 321 -7.78 -1.59 -5.71
C ILE A 321 -8.21 -0.26 -5.09
N SER A 322 -8.92 -0.34 -3.97
CA SER A 322 -9.32 0.84 -3.21
C SER A 322 -9.05 0.66 -1.72
N ILE A 323 -8.61 1.73 -1.08
CA ILE A 323 -8.41 1.80 0.38
C ILE A 323 -9.13 3.00 0.97
N MET A 324 -9.62 2.85 2.19
CA MET A 324 -10.06 3.95 3.05
C MET A 324 -8.95 4.30 4.04
N ILE A 325 -8.69 5.59 4.21
CA ILE A 325 -7.73 6.13 5.18
C ILE A 325 -8.41 6.21 6.56
N ASN A 326 -7.98 5.38 7.49
CA ASN A 326 -8.53 5.33 8.84
C ASN A 326 -7.84 6.33 9.78
N THR A 327 -6.52 6.49 9.64
CA THR A 327 -5.74 7.38 10.51
C THR A 327 -4.62 8.04 9.72
N ILE A 328 -4.43 9.34 9.93
CA ILE A 328 -3.43 10.12 9.23
C ILE A 328 -2.66 11.04 10.18
N GLU A 329 -1.38 11.26 9.88
CA GLU A 329 -0.48 12.09 10.65
C GLU A 329 0.20 13.15 9.76
N PRO A 330 0.01 14.44 10.04
CA PRO A 330 0.59 15.52 9.23
C PRO A 330 2.00 15.88 9.73
N TYR A 331 2.91 16.20 8.81
CA TYR A 331 4.28 16.63 9.08
C TYR A 331 4.64 17.83 8.20
N SER A 332 5.19 18.89 8.80
CA SER A 332 5.63 20.05 8.01
C SER A 332 6.89 19.69 7.20
N ARG A 333 7.22 20.48 6.18
CA ARG A 333 8.56 20.47 5.58
C ARG A 333 9.48 21.54 6.14
N ASP A 334 8.95 22.46 6.95
CA ASP A 334 9.74 23.48 7.64
C ASP A 334 10.24 22.96 8.99
N GLN A 335 11.57 22.93 9.14
CA GLN A 335 12.25 22.49 10.35
C GLN A 335 12.03 23.38 11.58
N PHE A 336 11.66 24.64 11.38
CA PHE A 336 11.40 25.59 12.47
C PHE A 336 9.99 25.42 13.04
N ILE A 337 9.05 24.94 12.22
CA ILE A 337 7.66 24.68 12.62
C ILE A 337 7.53 23.28 13.20
N ASP A 338 8.19 22.31 12.56
CA ASP A 338 8.08 20.91 12.95
C ASP A 338 9.46 20.27 13.12
N ALA A 339 9.78 19.91 14.36
CA ALA A 339 10.95 19.11 14.66
C ALA A 339 10.97 17.80 13.86
N HIS A 340 9.82 17.23 13.46
CA HIS A 340 9.73 15.98 12.70
C HIS A 340 9.56 16.18 11.19
N TYR A 341 9.99 17.33 10.67
CA TYR A 341 9.86 17.66 9.25
C TYR A 341 10.44 16.60 8.31
N GLU A 342 9.82 16.46 7.13
CA GLU A 342 10.37 15.63 6.06
C GLU A 342 11.65 16.26 5.51
N ARG A 343 12.79 15.57 5.66
CA ARG A 343 14.09 16.04 5.16
C ARG A 343 14.16 15.93 3.64
N GLN A 344 14.41 17.06 2.98
CA GLN A 344 14.76 17.10 1.55
C GLN A 344 16.19 16.57 1.38
N GLY A 345 16.43 15.70 0.39
CA GLY A 345 17.77 15.20 0.05
C GLY A 345 18.01 13.70 0.27
N LEU A 346 17.05 12.95 0.82
CA LEU A 346 17.06 11.49 0.70
C LEU A 346 16.61 11.09 -0.71
N ALA A 347 17.15 9.99 -1.24
CA ALA A 347 16.85 9.50 -2.60
C ALA A 347 15.35 9.24 -2.86
N VAL A 348 14.51 9.22 -1.81
CA VAL A 348 13.06 9.05 -1.89
C VAL A 348 12.39 10.09 -0.99
N SER A 349 11.70 11.06 -1.59
CA SER A 349 10.91 12.10 -0.91
C SER A 349 9.50 12.13 -1.48
N SER A 350 8.50 12.50 -0.66
CA SER A 350 7.12 12.74 -1.13
C SER A 350 6.95 14.11 -1.80
N TYR A 351 8.01 14.93 -1.88
CA TYR A 351 7.92 16.26 -2.46
C TYR A 351 7.45 16.19 -3.93
N PRO A 352 6.39 16.94 -4.30
CA PRO A 352 5.91 16.99 -5.68
C PRO A 352 6.83 17.90 -6.53
N THR A 353 7.71 17.28 -7.33
CA THR A 353 8.61 17.99 -8.25
C THR A 353 7.95 18.33 -9.58
N THR A 354 6.96 17.55 -9.99
CA THR A 354 6.21 17.71 -11.24
C THR A 354 4.72 17.67 -10.95
N PRO A 355 3.89 18.43 -11.67
CA PRO A 355 2.44 18.29 -11.56
C PRO A 355 1.99 16.87 -11.91
N GLU A 356 1.20 16.25 -11.04
CA GLU A 356 0.50 14.99 -11.29
C GLU A 356 -1.00 15.26 -11.48
N LYS A 357 -1.86 14.24 -11.32
CA LYS A 357 -3.32 14.35 -11.49
C LYS A 357 -3.94 15.49 -10.68
N TYR A 358 -3.47 15.71 -9.46
CA TYR A 358 -3.95 16.78 -8.55
C TYR A 358 -2.96 17.95 -8.46
N GLY A 359 -2.26 18.25 -9.56
CA GLY A 359 -1.29 19.34 -9.61
C GLY A 359 -0.10 19.08 -8.69
N LEU A 360 0.15 19.97 -7.75
CA LEU A 360 1.29 19.93 -6.83
C LEU A 360 1.03 19.05 -5.60
N LEU A 361 0.46 17.88 -5.83
CA LEU A 361 0.31 16.82 -4.84
C LEU A 361 0.87 15.53 -5.42
N ARG A 362 1.44 14.71 -4.53
CA ARG A 362 2.02 13.42 -4.86
C ARG A 362 1.55 12.37 -3.87
N ILE A 363 1.02 11.26 -4.37
CA ILE A 363 0.62 10.11 -3.54
C ILE A 363 1.61 8.99 -3.81
N CYS A 364 2.40 8.59 -2.82
CA CYS A 364 3.52 7.67 -3.04
C CYS A 364 3.80 6.76 -1.85
N LEU A 365 4.57 5.70 -2.11
CA LEU A 365 5.20 4.90 -1.05
C LEU A 365 6.64 5.37 -0.86
N ILE A 366 7.02 5.68 0.38
CA ILE A 366 8.40 5.97 0.76
C ILE A 366 8.98 4.74 1.45
N GLN A 367 10.11 4.22 0.94
CA GLN A 367 10.87 3.18 1.62
C GLN A 367 11.61 3.78 2.82
N THR A 368 11.38 3.20 4.00
CA THR A 368 12.08 3.55 5.24
C THR A 368 12.62 2.32 5.95
N ALA A 369 13.31 2.50 7.07
CA ALA A 369 13.74 1.40 7.93
C ALA A 369 12.56 0.58 8.50
N ASP A 370 11.39 1.22 8.65
CA ASP A 370 10.17 0.58 9.16
C ASP A 370 9.32 -0.09 8.06
N GLY A 371 9.77 -0.05 6.81
CA GLY A 371 9.01 -0.55 5.65
C GLY A 371 8.56 0.56 4.69
N LEU A 372 7.64 0.20 3.78
CA LEU A 372 7.04 1.11 2.82
C LEU A 372 5.95 1.93 3.53
N LYS A 373 6.03 3.26 3.48
CA LYS A 373 5.08 4.18 4.12
C LYS A 373 4.25 4.89 3.07
N LEU A 374 2.92 4.82 3.14
CA LEU A 374 2.04 5.57 2.25
C LEU A 374 1.94 7.03 2.70
N VAL A 375 2.31 7.94 1.80
CA VAL A 375 2.38 9.37 2.07
C VAL A 375 1.66 10.14 0.96
N ILE A 376 0.83 11.10 1.38
CA ILE A 376 0.28 12.16 0.54
C ILE A 376 1.16 13.39 0.78
N GLY A 377 1.98 13.77 -0.20
CA GLY A 377 2.92 14.89 -0.13
C GLY A 377 2.41 16.12 -0.86
N SER A 378 2.51 17.28 -0.22
CA SER A 378 2.37 18.60 -0.84
C SER A 378 3.72 19.34 -0.84
N ARG A 379 3.75 20.58 -1.32
CA ARG A 379 4.96 21.42 -1.26
C ARG A 379 5.31 21.90 0.14
N THR A 380 4.34 22.04 1.05
CA THR A 380 4.55 22.61 2.38
C THR A 380 4.55 21.55 3.48
N CYS A 381 3.92 20.39 3.24
CA CYS A 381 3.79 19.33 4.22
C CYS A 381 3.70 17.95 3.57
N SER A 382 3.60 16.93 4.43
CA SER A 382 3.32 15.55 4.07
C SER A 382 2.35 14.94 5.07
N PHE A 383 1.56 13.97 4.62
CA PHE A 383 0.57 13.28 5.43
C PHE A 383 0.83 11.79 5.37
N LEU A 384 1.29 11.23 6.49
CA LEU A 384 1.57 9.81 6.64
C LEU A 384 0.28 9.07 7.00
N VAL A 385 -0.10 8.11 6.16
CA VAL A 385 -1.18 7.18 6.47
C VAL A 385 -0.66 6.14 7.48
N THR A 386 -1.28 6.08 8.65
CA THR A 386 -0.89 5.14 9.73
C THR A 386 -1.95 4.08 10.00
N SER A 387 -3.10 4.14 9.33
CA SER A 387 -4.08 3.07 9.29
C SER A 387 -4.88 3.16 8.00
N SER A 388 -5.08 2.03 7.33
CA SER A 388 -5.92 1.94 6.13
C SER A 388 -6.58 0.58 5.99
N ALA A 389 -7.79 0.56 5.46
CA ALA A 389 -8.56 -0.66 5.19
C ALA A 389 -8.80 -0.77 3.68
N ARG A 390 -8.58 -1.95 3.09
CA ARG A 390 -9.00 -2.22 1.70
C ARG A 390 -10.50 -2.34 1.62
N LEU A 391 -11.07 -1.82 0.55
CA LEU A 391 -12.50 -1.85 0.32
C LEU A 391 -12.88 -3.01 -0.61
N ASP A 392 -11.99 -3.41 -1.50
CA ASP A 392 -12.23 -4.50 -2.44
C ASP A 392 -11.97 -5.90 -1.84
N THR A 393 -11.22 -5.98 -0.74
CA THR A 393 -10.96 -7.21 0.02
C THR A 393 -10.82 -6.93 1.50
N VAL A 394 -10.98 -7.95 2.34
CA VAL A 394 -10.72 -7.86 3.78
C VAL A 394 -9.21 -7.80 4.02
N SER A 395 -8.67 -6.59 4.22
CA SER A 395 -7.26 -6.37 4.50
C SER A 395 -7.06 -5.02 5.17
N LEU A 396 -6.34 -5.02 6.29
CA LEU A 396 -6.09 -3.83 7.10
C LEU A 396 -4.59 -3.66 7.31
N ASN A 397 -4.11 -2.42 7.20
CA ASN A 397 -2.79 -2.03 7.70
C ASN A 397 -2.97 -1.15 8.93
N LEU A 398 -2.24 -1.48 9.99
CA LEU A 398 -2.27 -0.77 11.27
C LEU A 398 -0.85 -0.43 11.72
N GLY A 399 -0.49 0.84 11.62
CA GLY A 399 0.87 1.34 11.77
C GLY A 399 1.35 2.05 10.48
N PRO A 400 2.59 2.54 10.48
CA PRO A 400 3.10 3.35 9.38
C PRO A 400 3.43 2.56 8.11
N GLU A 401 3.49 1.22 8.18
CA GLU A 401 3.77 0.36 7.03
C GLU A 401 2.51 0.12 6.18
N THR A 402 2.63 0.25 4.87
CA THR A 402 1.59 -0.03 3.88
C THR A 402 2.10 -1.02 2.85
N ASN A 403 1.48 -2.20 2.81
CA ASN A 403 1.86 -3.30 1.91
C ASN A 403 0.75 -3.70 0.91
N HIS A 404 -0.47 -3.19 1.09
CA HIS A 404 -1.66 -3.65 0.37
C HIS A 404 -2.18 -2.66 -0.69
N PHE A 405 -1.47 -1.57 -0.90
CA PHE A 405 -1.82 -0.50 -1.83
C PHE A 405 -0.55 0.13 -2.40
N VAL A 406 -0.50 0.29 -3.72
CA VAL A 406 0.62 0.88 -4.45
C VAL A 406 0.08 1.99 -5.34
N PRO A 407 0.23 3.28 -4.96
CA PRO A 407 -0.27 4.38 -5.76
C PRO A 407 0.56 4.57 -7.05
N THR A 408 -0.09 5.13 -8.06
CA THR A 408 0.54 5.62 -9.30
C THR A 408 0.10 7.06 -9.57
N SER A 409 0.60 7.66 -10.65
CA SER A 409 0.14 8.98 -11.11
C SER A 409 -1.34 9.02 -11.51
N THR A 410 -2.01 7.86 -11.60
CA THR A 410 -3.44 7.75 -11.90
C THR A 410 -4.32 7.56 -10.66
N THR A 411 -3.71 7.44 -9.47
CA THR A 411 -4.44 7.26 -8.22
C THR A 411 -5.42 8.41 -8.01
N ARG A 412 -6.66 8.06 -7.70
CA ARG A 412 -7.73 9.01 -7.39
C ARG A 412 -7.92 9.11 -5.89
N LEU A 413 -8.24 10.30 -5.39
CA LEU A 413 -8.48 10.61 -3.99
C LEU A 413 -9.87 11.22 -3.85
N PHE A 414 -10.71 10.59 -3.05
CA PHE A 414 -12.07 11.03 -2.72
C PHE A 414 -12.15 11.38 -1.25
N VAL A 415 -12.55 12.59 -0.94
CA VAL A 415 -12.63 13.14 0.41
C VAL A 415 -14.01 12.86 1.00
N ASP A 416 -14.06 12.46 2.28
CA ASP A 416 -15.31 12.29 3.01
C ASP A 416 -15.97 13.65 3.30
N SER A 417 -17.23 13.81 2.94
CA SER A 417 -17.90 15.11 3.00
C SER A 417 -18.09 15.63 4.44
N LEU A 418 -18.25 14.75 5.44
CA LEU A 418 -18.29 15.16 6.84
C LEU A 418 -16.93 15.67 7.32
N SER A 419 -15.87 15.00 6.90
CA SER A 419 -14.48 15.38 7.16
C SER A 419 -14.12 16.70 6.50
N LEU A 420 -14.62 16.96 5.29
CA LEU A 420 -14.52 18.26 4.62
C LEU A 420 -15.23 19.37 5.41
N GLN A 421 -16.48 19.17 5.81
CA GLN A 421 -17.24 20.16 6.59
C GLN A 421 -16.56 20.48 7.93
N ALA A 422 -16.01 19.47 8.59
CA ALA A 422 -15.21 19.65 9.80
C ALA A 422 -13.92 20.45 9.52
N CYS A 423 -13.21 20.15 8.42
CA CYS A 423 -12.05 20.90 7.96
C CYS A 423 -12.40 22.39 7.72
N GLU A 424 -13.50 22.69 7.03
CA GLU A 424 -13.94 24.07 6.78
C GLU A 424 -14.24 24.85 8.06
N SER A 425 -14.76 24.16 9.08
CA SER A 425 -15.00 24.75 10.40
C SER A 425 -13.68 25.08 11.10
N LEU A 426 -12.71 24.17 11.04
CA LEU A 426 -11.36 24.37 11.60
C LEU A 426 -10.56 25.44 10.85
N LEU A 427 -10.73 25.57 9.53
CA LEU A 427 -10.05 26.59 8.72
C LEU A 427 -10.37 28.02 9.17
N LYS A 428 -11.59 28.23 9.68
CA LYS A 428 -12.08 29.53 10.16
C LYS A 428 -11.56 29.88 11.56
N ASP A 429 -11.12 28.89 12.34
CA ASP A 429 -10.63 29.08 13.70
C ASP A 429 -9.10 29.10 13.76
N GLN A 430 -8.52 30.29 13.84
CA GLN A 430 -7.06 30.46 13.98
C GLN A 430 -6.53 30.06 15.36
N SER A 431 -7.41 29.88 16.36
CA SER A 431 -7.03 29.50 17.73
C SER A 431 -7.00 28.00 17.97
N VAL A 432 -7.37 27.20 16.95
CA VAL A 432 -7.42 25.75 17.06
C VAL A 432 -6.05 25.18 17.48
N ALA A 433 -6.09 24.32 18.50
CA ALA A 433 -4.91 23.63 19.01
C ALA A 433 -5.01 22.10 18.90
N ARG A 434 -6.15 21.57 18.43
CA ARG A 434 -6.42 20.12 18.31
C ARG A 434 -7.29 19.84 17.08
N VAL A 435 -7.06 18.69 16.44
CA VAL A 435 -7.81 18.32 15.22
C VAL A 435 -9.22 17.79 15.48
N GLN A 436 -9.42 17.04 16.57
CA GLN A 436 -10.69 16.40 16.88
C GLN A 436 -11.02 16.50 18.37
N SER A 437 -12.30 16.31 18.72
CA SER A 437 -12.74 16.21 20.11
C SER A 437 -12.52 14.78 20.62
N MET A 438 -11.29 14.48 21.03
CA MET A 438 -10.87 13.18 21.54
C MET A 438 -9.88 13.33 22.70
N LEU A 439 -9.54 12.21 23.36
CA LEU A 439 -8.46 12.16 24.33
C LEU A 439 -7.15 12.65 23.70
N SER A 440 -6.47 13.59 24.35
CA SER A 440 -5.29 14.26 23.78
C SER A 440 -4.20 13.30 23.33
N MET A 441 -3.99 12.18 24.03
CA MET A 441 -2.98 11.18 23.69
C MET A 441 -3.23 10.50 22.34
N ASN A 442 -4.50 10.36 21.94
CA ASN A 442 -4.89 9.76 20.67
C ASN A 442 -4.62 10.71 19.49
N LEU A 443 -4.55 12.01 19.75
CA LEU A 443 -4.27 13.05 18.76
C LEU A 443 -2.78 13.31 18.56
N LEU A 444 -1.91 12.67 19.35
CA LEU A 444 -0.46 12.76 19.19
C LEU A 444 0.04 11.80 18.11
N ARG A 445 1.00 12.28 17.31
CA ARG A 445 1.67 11.50 16.26
C ARG A 445 2.51 10.38 16.86
N GLN A 446 2.74 9.31 16.09
CA GLN A 446 3.56 8.15 16.45
C GLN A 446 5.08 8.42 16.36
N VAL A 447 5.53 9.51 16.98
CA VAL A 447 6.94 9.91 16.99
C VAL A 447 7.73 9.20 18.09
N ARG A 448 9.03 9.01 17.85
CA ARG A 448 9.94 8.27 18.76
C ARG A 448 11.19 9.06 19.19
N SER A 449 11.22 10.36 18.97
CA SER A 449 12.37 11.22 19.30
C SER A 449 11.94 12.67 19.49
N LYS A 450 12.91 13.54 19.79
CA LYS A 450 12.73 15.01 19.90
C LYS A 450 11.68 15.40 20.94
N PHE A 451 11.63 14.66 22.04
CA PHE A 451 10.79 14.92 23.20
C PHE A 451 11.13 16.24 23.90
N ASP A 452 12.30 16.83 23.61
CA ASP A 452 12.66 18.18 24.03
C ASP A 452 11.98 19.29 23.18
N LYS A 453 11.18 18.95 22.16
CA LYS A 453 10.56 19.90 21.23
C LYS A 453 9.04 19.95 21.39
N LEU A 454 8.47 21.15 21.38
CA LEU A 454 7.02 21.34 21.48
C LEU A 454 6.23 20.67 20.35
N SER A 455 6.73 20.71 19.11
CA SER A 455 6.01 20.15 17.95
C SER A 455 5.83 18.62 18.01
N THR A 456 6.55 17.93 18.90
CA THR A 456 6.34 16.51 19.23
C THR A 456 4.96 16.27 19.85
N TYR A 457 4.41 17.28 20.54
CA TYR A 457 3.17 17.20 21.31
C TYR A 457 1.98 17.87 20.60
N THR A 458 2.11 18.16 19.31
CA THR A 458 1.02 18.75 18.51
C THR A 458 -0.10 17.72 18.29
N MET A 459 -1.31 18.06 18.74
CA MET A 459 -2.51 17.22 18.66
C MET A 459 -3.17 17.26 17.27
N CYS A 460 -2.45 16.77 16.26
CA CYS A 460 -2.81 16.89 14.83
C CYS A 460 -3.03 15.54 14.13
N ARG A 461 -2.87 14.41 14.83
CA ARG A 461 -3.26 13.09 14.31
C ARG A 461 -4.78 12.98 14.29
N ALA A 462 -5.34 12.61 13.15
CA ALA A 462 -6.78 12.47 12.96
C ALA A 462 -7.14 11.01 12.65
N SER A 463 -8.30 10.57 13.14
CA SER A 463 -8.89 9.27 12.78
C SER A 463 -10.29 9.43 12.20
N SER A 464 -10.69 8.53 11.31
CA SER A 464 -11.99 8.58 10.64
C SER A 464 -13.10 8.33 11.66
N SER A 465 -14.35 8.64 11.32
CA SER A 465 -15.51 8.31 12.17
C SER A 465 -15.56 6.80 12.49
N ILE A 466 -15.23 5.96 11.51
CA ILE A 466 -15.16 4.50 11.63
C ILE A 466 -14.04 4.07 12.58
N ALA A 467 -12.90 4.75 12.56
CA ALA A 467 -11.75 4.47 13.44
C ALA A 467 -11.67 5.43 14.66
N SER A 468 -12.80 6.04 15.04
CA SER A 468 -12.83 7.01 16.13
C SER A 468 -12.69 6.35 17.51
N LEU A 469 -13.02 5.08 17.65
CA LEU A 469 -12.81 4.36 18.90
C LEU A 469 -11.30 4.11 19.15
N PRO A 470 -10.76 4.37 20.35
CA PRO A 470 -9.34 4.17 20.66
C PRO A 470 -8.79 2.75 20.39
N GLU A 471 -9.65 1.75 20.43
CA GLU A 471 -9.34 0.34 20.15
C GLU A 471 -9.06 0.12 18.66
N LEU A 472 -9.69 0.93 17.80
CA LEU A 472 -9.57 0.86 16.34
C LEU A 472 -8.42 1.70 15.78
N GLN A 473 -7.72 2.43 16.64
CA GLN A 473 -6.61 3.28 16.26
C GLN A 473 -5.26 2.57 16.43
N PRO A 474 -4.26 2.90 15.59
CA PRO A 474 -2.89 2.45 15.80
C PRO A 474 -2.36 2.84 17.17
N LEU A 475 -1.77 1.89 17.89
CA LEU A 475 -1.14 2.17 19.17
C LEU A 475 0.07 3.08 19.01
N SER A 476 0.31 3.94 19.99
CA SER A 476 1.49 4.80 20.05
C SER A 476 2.21 4.60 21.38
N ILE A 477 3.40 5.20 21.53
CA ILE A 477 4.08 5.25 22.83
C ILE A 477 3.27 6.01 23.89
N TRP A 478 2.28 6.81 23.49
CA TRP A 478 1.41 7.58 24.37
C TRP A 478 0.19 6.79 24.87
N THR A 479 -0.22 5.78 24.10
CA THR A 479 -1.50 5.07 24.30
C THR A 479 -1.34 3.59 24.65
N LEU A 480 -0.13 3.02 24.51
CA LEU A 480 0.15 1.62 24.82
C LEU A 480 -0.18 1.26 26.28
N CYS A 481 0.07 2.16 27.24
CA CYS A 481 -0.26 1.94 28.64
C CYS A 481 -1.77 1.82 28.92
N SER A 482 -2.62 2.33 28.03
CA SER A 482 -4.10 2.33 28.19
C SER A 482 -4.77 1.04 27.73
N ILE A 483 -4.00 0.08 27.20
CA ILE A 483 -4.55 -1.20 26.81
C ILE A 483 -4.84 -2.02 28.06
N GLU A 484 -6.09 -2.41 28.26
CA GLU A 484 -6.47 -3.37 29.28
C GLU A 484 -5.75 -4.69 29.04
N SER A 485 -5.12 -5.26 30.07
CA SER A 485 -4.63 -6.64 30.03
C SER A 485 -5.32 -7.48 31.07
N THR A 486 -5.65 -8.71 30.69
CA THR A 486 -6.08 -9.75 31.63
C THR A 486 -4.99 -10.13 32.63
N ASN A 487 -3.72 -9.81 32.31
CA ASN A 487 -2.62 -9.97 33.25
C ASN A 487 -2.63 -8.82 34.28
N PRO A 488 -2.63 -9.14 35.60
CA PRO A 488 -2.57 -8.13 36.64
C PRO A 488 -1.27 -7.32 36.66
N LYS A 489 -0.18 -7.82 36.08
CA LYS A 489 1.09 -7.10 35.98
C LYS A 489 1.22 -6.40 34.63
N MET A 490 1.50 -5.10 34.65
CA MET A 490 1.81 -4.33 33.44
C MET A 490 3.13 -4.81 32.81
N SER A 491 3.17 -4.86 31.48
CA SER A 491 4.42 -5.15 30.79
C SER A 491 5.38 -3.96 30.93
N GLN A 492 6.68 -4.22 30.85
CA GLN A 492 7.70 -3.17 30.92
C GLN A 492 7.47 -2.08 29.86
N GLN A 493 7.02 -2.44 28.65
CA GLN A 493 6.69 -1.46 27.61
C GLN A 493 5.49 -0.58 27.95
N LYS A 494 4.47 -1.14 28.62
CA LYS A 494 3.31 -0.35 29.10
C LYS A 494 3.72 0.59 30.23
N ILE A 495 4.59 0.17 31.15
CA ILE A 495 5.11 1.02 32.22
C ILE A 495 5.90 2.20 31.63
N VAL A 496 6.79 1.95 30.66
CA VAL A 496 7.50 3.03 29.95
C VAL A 496 6.52 3.93 29.18
N SER A 497 5.47 3.38 28.57
CA SER A 497 4.42 4.19 27.92
C SER A 497 3.69 5.11 28.91
N SER A 498 3.54 4.72 30.18
CA SER A 498 2.99 5.59 31.22
C SER A 498 3.86 6.83 31.46
N LEU A 499 5.20 6.69 31.45
CA LEU A 499 6.12 7.84 31.55
C LEU A 499 5.92 8.82 30.39
N PHE A 500 5.82 8.30 29.16
CA PHE A 500 5.55 9.12 27.98
C PHE A 500 4.22 9.85 28.07
N ARG A 501 3.18 9.20 28.59
CA ARG A 501 1.86 9.80 28.82
C ARG A 501 1.91 10.94 29.84
N ILE A 502 2.61 10.78 30.97
CA ILE A 502 2.79 11.83 31.98
C ILE A 502 3.49 13.04 31.35
N ILE A 503 4.63 12.81 30.69
CA ILE A 503 5.41 13.86 30.03
C ILE A 503 4.55 14.61 29.00
N ALA A 504 3.81 13.88 28.17
CA ALA A 504 2.94 14.50 27.18
C ALA A 504 1.81 15.32 27.81
N GLY A 505 1.21 14.83 28.90
CA GLY A 505 0.20 15.56 29.66
C GLY A 505 0.72 16.89 30.20
N GLU A 506 1.91 16.88 30.82
CA GLU A 506 2.56 18.08 31.33
C GLU A 506 2.89 19.08 30.21
N VAL A 507 3.43 18.62 29.08
CA VAL A 507 3.74 19.50 27.94
C VAL A 507 2.49 20.08 27.30
N ILE A 508 1.41 19.31 27.15
CA ILE A 508 0.15 19.82 26.60
C ILE A 508 -0.43 20.90 27.51
N LYS A 509 -0.32 20.72 28.83
CA LYS A 509 -0.91 21.64 29.82
C LYS A 509 -0.08 22.91 30.03
N PHE A 510 1.26 22.77 30.09
CA PHE A 510 2.16 23.85 30.52
C PHE A 510 3.14 24.33 29.43
N GLY A 511 3.13 23.69 28.26
CA GLY A 511 3.97 24.06 27.12
C GLY A 511 5.46 24.07 27.47
N LYS A 512 6.13 25.20 27.23
CA LYS A 512 7.57 25.36 27.50
C LYS A 512 7.93 25.25 28.99
N LYS A 513 6.97 25.46 29.88
CA LYS A 513 7.17 25.43 31.34
C LYS A 513 6.94 24.04 31.93
N ALA A 514 6.67 23.04 31.10
CA ALA A 514 6.41 21.69 31.57
C ALA A 514 7.64 21.08 32.25
N THR A 515 7.41 20.50 33.42
CA THR A 515 8.41 19.80 34.23
C THR A 515 7.97 18.36 34.43
N LEU A 516 8.94 17.46 34.60
CA LEU A 516 8.71 16.11 35.08
C LEU A 516 8.99 16.11 36.58
N LYS A 517 8.02 15.72 37.39
CA LYS A 517 8.16 15.62 38.85
C LYS A 517 8.82 14.30 39.23
N LYS A 518 9.65 14.36 40.27
CA LYS A 518 10.36 13.20 40.79
C LYS A 518 9.42 12.17 41.40
N SER A 519 8.39 12.61 42.12
CA SER A 519 7.38 11.73 42.71
C SER A 519 6.72 10.83 41.66
N ASP A 520 6.28 11.44 40.57
CA ASP A 520 5.54 10.76 39.49
C ASP A 520 6.48 9.83 38.71
N PHE A 521 7.76 10.22 38.59
CA PHE A 521 8.80 9.38 37.99
C PHE A 521 9.17 8.18 38.87
N ASP A 522 9.36 8.39 40.18
CA ASP A 522 9.76 7.35 41.14
C ASP A 522 8.70 6.25 41.25
N GLU A 523 7.42 6.62 41.21
CA GLU A 523 6.30 5.67 41.16
C GLU A 523 6.48 4.68 39.99
N ILE A 524 6.69 5.20 38.78
CA ILE A 524 6.91 4.39 37.57
C ILE A 524 8.23 3.61 37.64
N ALA A 525 9.31 4.27 38.08
CA ALA A 525 10.65 3.70 38.13
C ALA A 525 10.76 2.50 39.07
N SER A 526 9.91 2.45 40.11
CA SER A 526 9.84 1.34 41.06
C SER A 526 9.41 0.01 40.42
N GLU A 527 8.65 0.07 39.32
CA GLU A 527 8.15 -1.10 38.59
C GLU A 527 9.06 -1.54 37.42
N ILE A 528 10.04 -0.72 37.07
CA ILE A 528 10.94 -0.97 35.93
C ILE A 528 12.03 -1.99 36.29
N GLN A 529 12.25 -2.94 35.38
CA GLN A 529 13.20 -4.04 35.53
C GLN A 529 13.97 -4.31 34.23
N GLY A 530 15.06 -5.07 34.35
CA GLY A 530 15.83 -5.58 33.21
C GLY A 530 16.47 -4.48 32.36
N ALA A 531 16.44 -4.63 31.03
CA ALA A 531 17.15 -3.75 30.10
C ALA A 531 16.64 -2.29 30.07
N MET A 532 15.47 -2.02 30.67
CA MET A 532 14.91 -0.67 30.78
C MET A 532 15.33 0.04 32.07
N LYS A 533 15.98 -0.65 33.02
CA LYS A 533 16.37 -0.10 34.31
C LYS A 533 17.46 0.96 34.20
N ASN A 534 18.54 0.70 33.47
CA ASN A 534 19.64 1.66 33.34
C ASN A 534 19.20 3.04 32.79
N PRO A 535 18.39 3.14 31.71
CA PRO A 535 17.86 4.45 31.29
C PRO A 535 17.04 5.16 32.36
N PHE A 536 16.29 4.43 33.19
CA PHE A 536 15.51 5.02 34.29
C PHE A 536 16.42 5.51 35.41
N ASP A 537 17.46 4.75 35.78
CA ASP A 537 18.43 5.19 36.78
C ASP A 537 19.15 6.47 36.31
N ASN A 538 19.54 6.53 35.04
CA ASN A 538 20.13 7.73 34.45
C ASN A 538 19.17 8.93 34.46
N ILE A 539 17.87 8.72 34.20
CA ILE A 539 16.87 9.80 34.31
C ILE A 539 16.71 10.24 35.77
N ASN A 540 16.72 9.32 36.73
CA ASN A 540 16.66 9.63 38.15
C ASN A 540 17.83 10.53 38.58
N GLU A 541 19.04 10.27 38.07
CA GLU A 541 20.22 11.10 38.33
C GLU A 541 20.06 12.54 37.83
N LEU A 542 19.28 12.77 36.75
CA LEU A 542 19.04 14.13 36.21
C LEU A 542 18.29 15.03 37.20
N PHE A 543 17.52 14.46 38.14
CA PHE A 543 16.86 15.24 39.18
C PHE A 543 17.88 15.86 40.15
N GLY A 544 19.00 15.18 40.40
CA GLY A 544 20.00 15.64 41.38
C GLY A 544 19.37 15.95 42.74
N LYS A 545 19.41 17.22 43.15
CA LYS A 545 18.76 17.72 44.38
C LYS A 545 17.38 18.36 44.16
N SER A 546 16.94 18.46 42.91
CA SER A 546 15.65 19.05 42.53
C SER A 546 14.54 18.00 42.61
N ASP A 547 13.34 18.44 42.94
CA ASP A 547 12.12 17.61 42.89
C ASP A 547 11.48 17.58 41.49
N GLU A 548 12.02 18.37 40.56
CA GLU A 548 11.54 18.41 39.18
C GLU A 548 12.66 18.75 38.19
N ILE A 549 12.48 18.34 36.94
CA ILE A 549 13.35 18.70 35.81
C ILE A 549 12.52 19.24 34.64
N GLY A 550 13.05 20.24 33.93
CA GLY A 550 12.40 20.75 32.71
C GLY A 550 12.35 19.68 31.61
N ILE A 551 11.24 19.62 30.87
CA ILE A 551 11.07 18.67 29.75
C ILE A 551 11.56 19.29 28.44
N ILE A 552 11.03 20.46 28.08
CA ILE A 552 11.34 21.14 26.82
C ILE A 552 12.74 21.73 26.86
N SER A 553 13.49 21.59 25.75
CA SER A 553 14.92 21.92 25.62
C SER A 553 15.88 21.07 26.47
N ASN A 554 15.40 20.06 27.20
CA ASN A 554 16.25 19.14 27.96
C ASN A 554 16.78 18.01 27.04
N LYS A 555 17.93 18.26 26.42
CA LYS A 555 18.55 17.32 25.47
C LYS A 555 18.96 16.00 26.11
N VAL A 556 19.40 16.01 27.37
CA VAL A 556 19.87 14.80 28.08
C VAL A 556 18.68 13.89 28.39
N LEU A 557 17.59 14.45 28.94
CA LEU A 557 16.35 13.70 29.12
C LEU A 557 15.85 13.13 27.78
N ASN A 558 15.84 13.94 26.72
CA ASN A 558 15.43 13.49 25.39
C ASN A 558 16.28 12.32 24.84
N GLN A 559 17.58 12.25 25.13
CA GLN A 559 18.42 11.11 24.71
C GLN A 559 17.94 9.80 25.35
N HIS A 560 17.68 9.81 26.66
CA HIS A 560 17.16 8.64 27.37
C HIS A 560 15.75 8.27 26.92
N LEU A 561 14.86 9.26 26.73
CA LEU A 561 13.52 9.03 26.19
C LEU A 561 13.56 8.47 24.77
N THR A 562 14.44 8.97 23.90
CA THR A 562 14.61 8.42 22.53
C THR A 562 15.06 6.96 22.56
N TYR A 563 16.00 6.63 23.45
CA TYR A 563 16.40 5.24 23.66
C TYR A 563 15.23 4.36 24.12
N LEU A 564 14.47 4.81 25.13
CA LEU A 564 13.30 4.09 25.66
C LEU A 564 12.21 3.90 24.61
N ALA A 565 11.89 4.93 23.82
CA ALA A 565 10.93 4.85 22.72
C ALA A 565 11.34 3.83 21.66
N GLY A 566 12.65 3.69 21.39
CA GLY A 566 13.19 2.66 20.50
C GLY A 566 13.02 1.23 21.03
N LYS A 567 12.85 1.04 22.35
CA LYS A 567 12.62 -0.27 22.99
C LYS A 567 11.14 -0.64 23.08
N ILE A 568 10.22 0.30 22.89
CA ILE A 568 8.79 0.00 22.83
C ILE A 568 8.43 -0.58 21.46
N SER A 569 7.80 -1.76 21.45
CA SER A 569 7.31 -2.42 20.24
C SER A 569 5.81 -2.68 20.37
N ASN A 570 5.02 -1.90 19.65
CA ASN A 570 3.57 -2.02 19.56
C ASN A 570 3.09 -2.96 18.44
N LYS A 571 4.01 -3.61 17.69
CA LYS A 571 3.67 -4.43 16.51
C LYS A 571 2.74 -5.61 16.86
N GLN A 572 3.10 -6.39 17.88
CA GLN A 572 2.31 -7.56 18.30
C GLN A 572 0.93 -7.16 18.84
N ASP A 573 0.83 -6.05 19.58
CA ASP A 573 -0.45 -5.57 20.10
C ASP A 573 -1.34 -5.00 18.99
N ASN A 574 -0.74 -4.32 18.00
CA ASN A 574 -1.45 -3.91 16.79
C ASN A 574 -1.95 -5.13 15.99
N GLU A 575 -1.13 -6.17 15.83
CA GLU A 575 -1.53 -7.42 15.14
C GLU A 575 -2.75 -8.07 15.79
N LYS A 576 -2.83 -8.08 17.12
CA LYS A 576 -4.02 -8.57 17.84
C LYS A 576 -5.26 -7.71 17.58
N ARG A 577 -5.08 -6.38 17.46
CA ARG A 577 -6.17 -5.42 17.19
C ARG A 577 -6.71 -5.52 15.78
N ILE A 578 -5.90 -5.97 14.81
CA ILE A 578 -6.33 -6.10 13.41
C ILE A 578 -7.63 -6.92 13.32
N GLN A 579 -7.77 -8.01 14.08
CA GLN A 579 -8.99 -8.82 14.03
C GLN A 579 -10.22 -8.06 14.55
N SER A 580 -10.10 -7.35 15.67
CA SER A 580 -11.19 -6.54 16.23
C SER A 580 -11.62 -5.44 15.25
N ILE A 581 -10.67 -4.83 14.55
CA ILE A 581 -10.94 -3.81 13.55
C ILE A 581 -11.59 -4.41 12.30
N ILE A 582 -11.12 -5.58 11.86
CA ILE A 582 -11.72 -6.28 10.73
C ILE A 582 -13.20 -6.51 11.01
N ASN A 583 -13.53 -7.05 12.18
CA ASN A 583 -14.93 -7.29 12.54
C ASN A 583 -15.73 -5.98 12.60
N SER A 584 -15.16 -4.89 13.12
CA SER A 584 -15.86 -3.60 13.18
C SER A 584 -16.07 -2.90 11.82
N ILE A 585 -15.25 -3.20 10.82
CA ILE A 585 -15.28 -2.53 9.51
C ILE A 585 -16.05 -3.35 8.47
N TYR A 586 -15.90 -4.69 8.51
CA TYR A 586 -16.36 -5.59 7.46
C TYR A 586 -17.60 -6.41 7.81
N ASP A 587 -17.94 -6.54 9.10
CA ASP A 587 -19.21 -7.14 9.55
C ASP A 587 -20.26 -6.03 9.72
#